data_AF-A0A1H2YBZ3-F1
#
_entry.id   AF-A0A1H2YBZ3-F1
#
_cell.length_a   1.000
_cell.length_b   1.000
_cell.length_c   1.000
_cell.angle_alpha   90.00
_cell.angle_beta   90.00
_cell.angle_gamma   90.00
#
_symmetry.space_group_name_H-M   'P 1'
#
loop_
_entity.id
_entity.type
_entity.pdbx_description
1 polymer ?
#
loop_
_entity_poly.entity_id
_entity_poly.type
_entity_poly.pdbx_seq_one_letter_code
_entity_poly.pdbx_strand_id
1 'polypeptide(L)'
;MNKQLIFCLETNRKANTDWIYIQELLRKEYPPNASVKFTPVYMGSKQKYNSKGVKRDIKEKVSMYPGESYILMCIDTDNFASNPIQRREFDEIEKYCEENHYHLIWFNIDIEDVFQGHRIDSKNKVAEAAKFQRNKLIEKIDLSLFKKNKASIHGSNLCNILKDILGE
;
A
#
# COMPACT_ATOMS: atom_id res chain seq x y z
N MET A 1 -9.01 -17.50 -12.40
CA MET A 1 -9.40 -17.66 -10.99
C MET A 1 -9.66 -16.28 -10.41
N ASN A 2 -10.70 -16.12 -9.60
CA ASN A 2 -11.02 -14.84 -8.99
C ASN A 2 -10.05 -14.55 -7.85
N LYS A 3 -9.36 -13.40 -7.92
CA LYS A 3 -8.36 -12.97 -6.93
C LYS A 3 -8.86 -11.74 -6.17
N GLN A 4 -8.68 -11.72 -4.86
CA GLN A 4 -8.82 -10.53 -4.03
C GLN A 4 -7.44 -10.12 -3.51
N LEU A 5 -7.11 -8.84 -3.65
CA LEU A 5 -5.93 -8.23 -3.04
C LEU A 5 -6.40 -7.30 -1.93
N ILE A 6 -6.03 -7.61 -0.69
CA ILE A 6 -6.39 -6.88 0.52
C ILE A 6 -5.23 -5.98 0.93
N PHE A 7 -5.38 -4.68 0.73
CA PHE A 7 -4.37 -3.68 1.08
C PHE A 7 -4.56 -3.22 2.52
N CYS A 8 -3.63 -3.56 3.40
CA CYS A 8 -3.59 -3.07 4.77
C CYS A 8 -2.81 -1.76 4.81
N LEU A 9 -3.50 -0.65 5.07
CA LEU A 9 -3.00 0.72 4.92
C LEU A 9 -2.80 1.40 6.28
N GLU A 10 -1.78 2.25 6.38
CA GLU A 10 -1.51 3.02 7.61
C GLU A 10 -2.56 4.09 7.88
N THR A 11 -3.18 4.67 6.84
CA THR A 11 -4.21 5.68 7.03
C THR A 11 -5.44 5.17 7.77
N ASN A 12 -6.16 6.09 8.42
CA ASN A 12 -7.45 5.80 9.03
C ASN A 12 -8.57 5.90 7.97
N ARG A 13 -9.70 5.22 8.24
CA ARG A 13 -10.84 5.17 7.31
C ARG A 13 -11.41 6.56 6.95
N LYS A 14 -11.24 7.58 7.79
CA LYS A 14 -11.79 8.93 7.56
C LYS A 14 -10.99 9.70 6.52
N ALA A 15 -9.67 9.56 6.50
CA ALA A 15 -8.79 10.30 5.59
C ALA A 15 -8.54 9.56 4.28
N ASN A 16 -8.47 8.22 4.30
CA ASN A 16 -8.34 7.31 3.16
C ASN A 16 -7.33 7.70 2.06
N THR A 17 -6.36 8.55 2.39
CA THR A 17 -5.41 9.17 1.46
C THR A 17 -4.60 8.14 0.71
N ASP A 18 -4.04 7.16 1.43
CA ASP A 18 -3.17 6.14 0.85
C ASP A 18 -3.94 5.31 -0.19
N TRP A 19 -5.20 5.00 0.12
CA TRP A 19 -6.07 4.26 -0.78
C TRP A 19 -6.34 5.03 -2.06
N ILE A 20 -6.48 6.36 -2.00
CA ILE A 20 -6.69 7.18 -3.20
C ILE A 20 -5.50 7.02 -4.16
N TYR A 21 -4.27 7.16 -3.68
CA TYR A 21 -3.08 7.00 -4.52
C TYR A 21 -2.97 5.59 -5.13
N ILE A 22 -3.09 4.55 -4.30
CA ILE A 22 -3.02 3.16 -4.76
C ILE A 22 -4.13 2.89 -5.78
N GLN A 23 -5.36 3.33 -5.52
CA GLN A 23 -6.49 3.10 -6.41
C GLN A 23 -6.31 3.79 -7.77
N GLU A 24 -5.71 4.98 -7.82
CA GLU A 24 -5.39 5.64 -9.09
C GLU A 24 -4.33 4.86 -9.89
N LEU A 25 -3.31 4.31 -9.23
CA LEU A 25 -2.34 3.42 -9.89
C LEU A 25 -2.99 2.13 -10.39
N LEU A 26 -3.82 1.49 -9.56
CA LEU A 26 -4.54 0.27 -9.94
C LEU A 26 -5.45 0.52 -11.14
N ARG A 27 -6.14 1.66 -11.21
CA ARG A 27 -6.98 2.02 -12.36
C ARG A 27 -6.18 2.20 -13.65
N LYS A 28 -4.95 2.71 -13.56
CA LYS A 28 -4.06 2.92 -14.71
C LYS A 28 -3.48 1.60 -15.22
N GLU A 29 -2.93 0.78 -14.34
CA GLU A 29 -2.20 -0.44 -14.71
C GLU A 29 -3.11 -1.67 -14.85
N TYR A 30 -4.16 -1.75 -14.03
CA TYR A 30 -5.07 -2.88 -13.93
C TYR A 30 -6.52 -2.40 -14.12
N PRO A 31 -6.86 -1.91 -15.32
CA PRO A 31 -8.20 -1.40 -15.61
C PRO A 31 -9.27 -2.45 -15.24
N PRO A 32 -10.47 -2.02 -14.82
CA PRO A 32 -11.46 -2.91 -14.23
C PRO A 32 -11.70 -4.17 -15.06
N ASN A 33 -11.17 -5.29 -14.59
CA ASN A 33 -11.43 -6.62 -15.10
C ASN A 33 -12.22 -7.39 -14.04
N ALA A 34 -13.25 -8.12 -14.45
CA ALA A 34 -14.19 -8.79 -13.56
C ALA A 34 -13.53 -9.86 -12.64
N SER A 35 -12.27 -10.22 -12.89
CA SER A 35 -11.55 -11.30 -12.18
C SER A 35 -10.75 -10.86 -10.96
N VAL A 36 -10.52 -9.55 -10.73
CA VAL A 36 -9.69 -9.06 -9.62
C VAL A 36 -10.44 -8.04 -8.76
N LYS A 37 -10.50 -8.29 -7.46
CA LYS A 37 -11.08 -7.38 -6.47
C LYS A 37 -9.98 -6.75 -5.62
N PHE A 38 -9.96 -5.43 -5.54
CA PHE A 38 -9.08 -4.71 -4.62
C PHE A 38 -9.88 -4.24 -3.39
N THR A 39 -9.39 -4.55 -2.19
CA THR A 39 -10.08 -4.27 -0.92
C THR A 39 -9.14 -3.55 0.06
N PRO A 40 -9.48 -2.36 0.57
CA PRO A 40 -8.70 -1.72 1.63
C PRO A 40 -9.09 -2.21 3.04
N VAL A 41 -8.10 -2.34 3.91
CA VAL A 41 -8.19 -2.47 5.37
C VAL A 41 -7.37 -1.34 5.99
N TYR A 42 -8.01 -0.53 6.84
CA TYR A 42 -7.38 0.66 7.42
C TYR A 42 -6.87 0.35 8.83
N MET A 43 -5.55 0.27 8.99
CA MET A 43 -4.91 -0.03 10.27
C MET A 43 -4.88 1.19 11.19
N GLY A 44 -4.81 2.40 10.62
CA GLY A 44 -4.73 3.67 11.33
C GLY A 44 -3.33 4.04 11.85
N SER A 45 -2.42 3.06 11.95
CA SER A 45 -0.97 3.27 12.04
C SER A 45 -0.25 1.94 11.74
N LYS A 46 1.00 1.96 11.25
CA LYS A 46 1.78 0.73 11.08
C LYS A 46 1.90 -0.11 12.34
N GLN A 47 2.02 0.48 13.53
CA GLN A 47 2.14 -0.27 14.81
C GLN A 47 0.95 -1.20 15.09
N LYS A 48 -0.17 -1.04 14.38
CA LYS A 48 -1.37 -1.87 14.52
C LYS A 48 -1.40 -3.07 13.57
N TYR A 49 -0.33 -3.31 12.80
CA TYR A 49 -0.22 -4.39 11.81
C TYR A 49 -0.64 -5.77 12.34
N ASN A 50 -0.32 -6.07 13.61
CA ASN A 50 -0.63 -7.34 14.27
C ASN A 50 -1.80 -7.27 15.28
N SER A 51 -2.50 -6.13 15.35
CA SER A 51 -3.56 -5.91 16.31
C SER A 51 -4.76 -6.84 16.06
N LYS A 52 -5.50 -7.16 17.13
CA LYS A 52 -6.70 -8.01 17.05
C LYS A 52 -7.75 -7.45 16.07
N GLY A 53 -7.87 -6.12 16.01
CA GLY A 53 -8.80 -5.43 15.10
C GLY A 53 -8.44 -5.66 13.64
N VAL A 54 -7.18 -5.39 13.26
CA VAL A 54 -6.69 -5.59 11.88
C VAL A 54 -6.82 -7.04 11.46
N LYS A 55 -6.42 -7.99 12.32
CA LYS A 55 -6.55 -9.43 12.05
C LYS A 55 -8.00 -9.86 11.84
N ARG A 56 -8.94 -9.33 12.63
CA ARG A 56 -10.37 -9.60 12.47
C ARG A 56 -10.88 -9.06 11.14
N ASP A 57 -10.56 -7.82 10.82
CA ASP A 57 -11.01 -7.18 9.57
C ASP A 57 -10.50 -7.95 8.34
N ILE A 58 -9.23 -8.36 8.33
CA ILE A 58 -8.66 -9.22 7.28
C ILE A 58 -9.45 -10.54 7.19
N LYS A 59 -9.63 -11.24 8.32
CA LYS A 59 -10.35 -12.53 8.36
C LYS A 59 -11.77 -12.41 7.82
N GLU A 60 -12.49 -11.35 8.17
CA GLU A 60 -13.83 -11.08 7.66
C GLU A 60 -13.80 -10.92 6.12
N LYS A 61 -12.88 -10.11 5.57
CA LYS A 61 -12.75 -9.92 4.11
C LYS A 61 -12.40 -11.20 3.35
N VAL A 62 -11.51 -12.02 3.93
CA VAL A 62 -11.15 -13.32 3.36
C VAL A 62 -12.36 -14.26 3.37
N SER A 63 -13.08 -14.37 4.50
CA SER A 63 -14.22 -15.28 4.64
C SER A 63 -15.39 -14.97 3.71
N MET A 64 -15.58 -13.70 3.34
CA MET A 64 -16.67 -13.24 2.48
C MET A 64 -16.37 -13.37 0.98
N TYR A 65 -15.18 -13.82 0.58
CA TYR A 65 -14.78 -13.85 -0.82
C TYR A 65 -14.64 -15.28 -1.34
N PRO A 66 -15.40 -15.68 -2.38
CA PRO A 66 -15.40 -17.04 -2.90
C PRO A 66 -14.21 -17.34 -3.82
N GLY A 67 -13.03 -16.80 -3.51
CA GLY A 67 -11.81 -16.92 -4.32
C GLY A 67 -10.55 -16.77 -3.48
N GLU A 68 -9.41 -16.68 -4.17
CA GLU A 68 -8.13 -16.57 -3.48
C GLU A 68 -7.91 -15.14 -2.97
N SER A 69 -7.45 -15.00 -1.73
CA SER A 69 -7.19 -13.70 -1.11
C SER A 69 -5.71 -13.55 -0.78
N TYR A 70 -5.12 -12.48 -1.27
CA TYR A 70 -3.74 -12.08 -1.04
C TYR A 70 -3.74 -10.88 -0.10
N ILE A 71 -2.94 -10.92 0.96
CA ILE A 71 -2.83 -9.83 1.94
C ILE A 71 -1.57 -9.05 1.61
N LEU A 72 -1.72 -7.74 1.44
CA LEU A 72 -0.65 -6.81 1.11
C LEU A 72 -0.51 -5.78 2.23
N MET A 73 0.58 -5.86 2.97
CA MET A 73 0.91 -4.95 4.07
C MET A 73 1.62 -3.72 3.49
N CYS A 74 0.96 -2.56 3.50
CA CYS A 74 1.48 -1.32 2.92
C CYS A 74 2.07 -0.45 4.02
N ILE A 75 3.39 -0.21 3.96
CA ILE A 75 4.15 0.45 5.02
C ILE A 75 4.99 1.60 4.46
N ASP A 76 4.89 2.76 5.10
CA ASP A 76 5.80 3.87 4.89
C ASP A 76 7.14 3.56 5.60
N THR A 77 8.25 3.65 4.86
CA THR A 77 9.57 3.39 5.42
C THR A 77 10.06 4.49 6.36
N ASP A 78 9.41 5.67 6.31
CA ASP A 78 9.91 6.89 6.91
C ASP A 78 11.39 7.10 6.54
N ASN A 79 12.20 7.51 7.51
CA ASN A 79 13.63 7.71 7.37
C ASN A 79 14.40 6.60 8.11
N PHE A 80 13.98 5.34 7.97
CA PHE A 80 14.60 4.24 8.71
C PHE A 80 16.10 4.08 8.41
N ALA A 81 16.57 4.60 7.26
CA ALA A 81 17.99 4.57 6.91
C ALA A 81 18.86 5.32 7.91
N SER A 82 18.30 6.35 8.56
CA SER A 82 18.97 7.16 9.59
C SER A 82 18.38 6.97 11.00
N ASN A 83 17.32 6.15 11.15
CA ASN A 83 16.66 5.91 12.42
C ASN A 83 16.61 4.41 12.77
N PRO A 84 17.44 3.94 13.72
CA PRO A 84 17.47 2.54 14.13
C PRO A 84 16.15 2.00 14.70
N ILE A 85 15.33 2.85 15.32
CA ILE A 85 14.03 2.44 15.88
C ILE A 85 13.05 2.14 14.75
N GLN A 86 12.95 3.06 13.77
CA GLN A 86 12.12 2.84 12.58
C GLN A 86 12.60 1.64 11.77
N ARG A 87 13.93 1.40 11.74
CA ARG A 87 14.49 0.23 11.08
C ARG A 87 14.06 -1.07 11.74
N ARG A 88 14.16 -1.17 13.07
CA ARG A 88 13.70 -2.35 13.81
C ARG A 88 12.20 -2.59 13.63
N GLU A 89 11.40 -1.54 13.69
CA GLU A 89 9.96 -1.64 13.45
C GLU A 89 9.64 -2.17 12.05
N PHE A 90 10.35 -1.70 11.02
CA PHE A 90 10.22 -2.22 9.66
C PHE A 90 10.62 -3.70 9.57
N ASP A 91 11.79 -4.07 10.14
CA ASP A 91 12.29 -5.45 10.14
C ASP A 91 11.32 -6.41 10.87
N GLU A 92 10.67 -5.96 11.95
CA GLU A 92 9.64 -6.71 12.66
C GLU A 92 8.37 -6.94 11.82
N ILE A 93 7.94 -5.91 11.08
CA ILE A 93 6.79 -6.01 10.17
C ILE A 93 7.11 -6.91 8.98
N GLU A 94 8.32 -6.81 8.42
CA GLU A 94 8.80 -7.68 7.34
C GLU A 94 8.76 -9.15 7.78
N LYS A 95 9.36 -9.46 8.94
CA LYS A 95 9.32 -10.81 9.53
C LYS A 95 7.90 -11.30 9.75
N TYR A 96 7.02 -10.43 10.26
CA TYR A 96 5.61 -10.78 10.45
C TYR A 96 4.91 -11.12 9.12
N CYS A 97 5.22 -10.40 8.05
CA CYS A 97 4.66 -10.69 6.73
C CYS A 97 5.14 -12.05 6.22
N GLU A 98 6.42 -12.36 6.35
CA GLU A 98 6.98 -13.67 5.98
C GLU A 98 6.32 -14.82 6.73
N GLU A 99 6.21 -14.71 8.06
CA GLU A 99 5.60 -15.73 8.93
C GLU A 99 4.12 -15.99 8.61
N ASN A 100 3.40 -15.00 8.08
CA ASN A 100 1.97 -15.08 7.77
C ASN A 100 1.68 -15.22 6.26
N HIS A 101 2.71 -15.37 5.42
CA HIS A 101 2.59 -15.39 3.96
C HIS A 101 1.87 -14.16 3.38
N TYR A 102 2.14 -12.99 3.95
CA TYR A 102 1.68 -11.71 3.43
C TYR A 102 2.73 -11.09 2.52
N HIS A 103 2.30 -10.26 1.58
CA HIS A 103 3.20 -9.48 0.75
C HIS A 103 3.48 -8.13 1.39
N LEU A 104 4.74 -7.78 1.57
CA LEU A 104 5.13 -6.45 2.05
C LEU A 104 5.26 -5.48 0.86
N ILE A 105 4.51 -4.38 0.93
CA ILE A 105 4.67 -3.21 0.06
C ILE A 105 5.27 -2.09 0.90
N TRP A 106 6.37 -1.51 0.42
CA TRP A 106 6.98 -0.36 1.05
C TRP A 106 6.86 0.89 0.19
N PHE A 107 6.68 2.04 0.82
CA PHE A 107 6.76 3.37 0.21
C PHE A 107 7.93 4.11 0.83
N ASN A 108 8.94 4.47 0.03
CA ASN A 108 10.12 5.14 0.56
C ASN A 108 9.75 6.52 1.10
N ILE A 109 10.12 6.81 2.34
CA ILE A 109 9.67 7.95 3.15
C ILE A 109 8.18 7.86 3.46
N ASP A 110 7.31 8.19 2.51
CA ASP A 110 5.86 8.07 2.65
C ASP A 110 5.21 7.95 1.27
N ILE A 111 3.96 7.47 1.22
CA ILE A 111 3.23 7.31 -0.04
C ILE A 111 3.11 8.61 -0.84
N GLU A 112 2.97 9.76 -0.18
CA GLU A 112 2.93 11.05 -0.87
C GLU A 112 4.26 11.37 -1.56
N ASP A 113 5.40 11.12 -0.91
CA ASP A 113 6.72 11.29 -1.51
C ASP A 113 6.91 10.41 -2.74
N VAL A 114 6.45 9.15 -2.70
CA VAL A 114 6.51 8.24 -3.85
C VAL A 114 5.64 8.73 -5.01
N PHE A 115 4.40 9.15 -4.75
CA PHE A 115 3.45 9.52 -5.80
C PHE A 115 3.60 10.96 -6.30
N GLN A 116 4.10 11.88 -5.48
CA GLN A 116 4.19 13.31 -5.79
C GLN A 116 5.63 13.85 -5.79
N GLY A 117 6.63 13.03 -5.46
CA GLY A 117 8.04 13.42 -5.44
C GLY A 117 8.43 14.34 -4.29
N HIS A 118 7.55 14.50 -3.29
CA HIS A 118 7.82 15.31 -2.10
C HIS A 118 6.86 14.96 -0.96
N ARG A 119 7.32 15.20 0.27
CA ARG A 119 6.49 15.03 1.47
C ARG A 119 5.39 16.08 1.55
N ILE A 120 4.24 15.66 2.07
CA ILE A 120 3.07 16.51 2.27
C ILE A 120 2.76 16.61 3.76
N ASP A 121 2.61 17.84 4.27
CA ASP A 121 2.18 18.10 5.65
C ASP A 121 0.84 17.40 5.92
N SER A 122 0.74 16.74 7.07
CA SER A 122 -0.44 15.98 7.52
C SER A 122 -1.75 16.75 7.36
N LYS A 123 -1.76 18.08 7.57
CA LYS A 123 -2.96 18.91 7.43
C LYS A 123 -3.44 19.05 5.97
N ASN A 124 -2.54 18.82 5.01
CA ASN A 124 -2.77 18.98 3.58
C ASN A 124 -2.98 17.66 2.85
N LYS A 125 -2.65 16.51 3.46
CA LYS A 125 -2.70 15.18 2.80
C LYS A 125 -4.05 14.89 2.14
N VAL A 126 -5.16 15.19 2.82
CA VAL A 126 -6.52 14.97 2.27
C VAL A 126 -6.78 15.83 1.04
N ALA A 127 -6.44 17.12 1.09
CA ALA A 127 -6.65 18.05 -0.02
C ALA A 127 -5.76 17.69 -1.23
N GLU A 128 -4.52 17.31 -0.98
CA GLU A 128 -3.58 16.93 -2.03
C GLU A 128 -3.92 15.57 -2.66
N ALA A 129 -4.36 14.57 -1.88
CA ALA A 129 -4.85 13.30 -2.44
C ALA A 129 -6.08 13.52 -3.33
N ALA A 130 -7.03 14.37 -2.91
CA ALA A 130 -8.18 14.73 -3.73
C ALA A 130 -7.77 15.48 -5.02
N LYS A 131 -6.79 16.39 -4.94
CA LYS A 131 -6.24 17.09 -6.10
C LYS A 131 -5.51 16.14 -7.05
N PHE A 132 -4.74 15.20 -6.51
CA PHE A 132 -4.04 14.16 -7.25
C PHE A 132 -5.01 13.36 -8.14
N GLN A 133 -6.10 12.86 -7.53
CA GLN A 133 -7.15 12.13 -8.23
C GLN A 133 -7.89 13.01 -9.25
N ARG A 134 -8.39 14.18 -8.85
CA ARG A 134 -9.17 15.07 -9.75
C ARG A 134 -8.39 15.46 -10.99
N ASN A 135 -7.09 15.71 -10.84
CA ASN A 135 -6.23 16.16 -11.93
C ASN A 135 -5.55 15.00 -12.66
N LYS A 136 -5.90 13.74 -12.33
CA LYS A 136 -5.34 12.51 -12.91
C LYS A 136 -3.81 12.52 -12.94
N LEU A 137 -3.18 12.98 -11.85
CA LEU A 137 -1.73 13.17 -11.82
C LEU A 137 -0.96 11.84 -12.00
N ILE A 138 -1.60 10.70 -11.74
CA ILE A 138 -1.07 9.36 -12.03
C ILE A 138 -0.66 9.16 -13.50
N GLU A 139 -1.30 9.88 -14.44
CA GLU A 139 -0.96 9.81 -15.87
C GLU A 139 0.47 10.33 -16.14
N LYS A 140 0.97 11.23 -15.29
CA LYS A 140 2.28 11.88 -15.44
C LYS A 140 3.41 11.17 -14.69
N ILE A 141 3.11 10.19 -13.86
CA ILE A 141 4.12 9.49 -13.05
C ILE A 141 4.86 8.45 -13.90
N ASP A 142 6.19 8.44 -13.76
CA ASP A 142 7.04 7.34 -14.22
C ASP A 142 6.85 6.10 -13.33
N LEU A 143 6.27 5.05 -13.91
CA LEU A 143 5.98 3.80 -13.23
C LEU A 143 7.23 3.01 -12.84
N SER A 144 8.40 3.37 -13.38
CA SER A 144 9.69 2.79 -12.96
C SER A 144 9.99 3.04 -11.47
N LEU A 145 9.34 4.04 -10.86
CA LEU A 145 9.42 4.34 -9.43
C LEU A 145 8.76 3.26 -8.56
N PHE A 146 7.79 2.52 -9.08
CA PHE A 146 7.07 1.45 -8.36
C PHE A 146 7.62 0.04 -8.63
N LYS A 147 8.67 -0.07 -9.45
CA LYS A 147 9.31 -1.33 -9.84
C LYS A 147 10.65 -1.53 -9.14
N LYS A 148 10.78 -1.06 -7.90
CA LYS A 148 12.04 -1.10 -7.14
C LYS A 148 12.12 -2.37 -6.30
N ASN A 149 13.32 -2.94 -6.21
CA ASN A 149 13.62 -4.11 -5.36
C ASN A 149 14.22 -3.74 -4.01
N LYS A 150 14.63 -2.48 -3.84
CA LYS A 150 15.25 -1.93 -2.62
C LYS A 150 14.80 -0.48 -2.47
N ALA A 151 14.73 -0.01 -1.22
CA ALA A 151 14.41 1.37 -0.91
C ALA A 151 15.31 2.34 -1.71
N SER A 152 14.69 3.26 -2.43
CA SER A 152 15.32 4.30 -3.23
C SER A 152 14.49 5.57 -3.12
N ILE A 153 15.09 6.72 -3.45
CA ILE A 153 14.39 8.00 -3.49
C ILE A 153 13.07 7.86 -4.30
N HIS A 154 11.96 8.28 -3.70
CA HIS A 154 10.59 8.19 -4.24
C HIS A 154 10.16 6.78 -4.70
N GLY A 155 10.82 5.73 -4.21
CA GLY A 155 10.64 4.36 -4.69
C GLY A 155 9.55 3.58 -3.95
N SER A 156 9.02 2.56 -4.62
CA SER A 156 8.20 1.51 -4.03
C SER A 156 8.40 0.18 -4.78
N ASN A 157 8.10 -0.95 -4.14
CA ASN A 157 8.01 -2.25 -4.79
C ASN A 157 6.57 -2.63 -5.23
N LEU A 158 5.59 -1.71 -5.08
CA LEU A 158 4.17 -1.95 -5.34
C LEU A 158 3.91 -2.67 -6.68
N CYS A 159 4.44 -2.18 -7.80
CA CYS A 159 4.20 -2.80 -9.11
C CYS A 159 4.85 -4.18 -9.24
N ASN A 160 5.99 -4.43 -8.58
CA ASN A 160 6.62 -5.75 -8.61
C ASN A 160 5.74 -6.78 -7.87
N ILE A 161 5.23 -6.44 -6.69
CA ILE A 161 4.33 -7.31 -5.93
C ILE A 161 3.02 -7.57 -6.69
N LEU A 162 2.43 -6.53 -7.30
CA LEU A 162 1.23 -6.69 -8.11
C LEU A 162 1.48 -7.60 -9.31
N LYS A 163 2.63 -7.45 -9.99
CA LYS A 163 3.05 -8.31 -11.09
C LYS A 163 3.15 -9.77 -10.67
N ASP A 164 3.81 -10.04 -9.54
CA ASP A 164 4.02 -11.39 -9.02
C ASP A 164 2.69 -12.09 -8.68
N ILE A 165 1.74 -11.36 -8.10
CA ILE A 165 0.42 -11.89 -7.73
C ILE A 165 -0.47 -12.07 -8.97
N LEU A 166 -0.49 -11.10 -9.88
CA LEU A 166 -1.44 -11.05 -10.99
C LEU A 166 -0.97 -11.85 -12.21
N GLY A 167 0.34 -12.05 -12.39
CA GLY A 167 0.92 -12.85 -13.46
C GLY A 167 0.96 -12.14 -14.82
N GLU A 168 1.12 -10.82 -14.82
CA GLU A 168 1.21 -9.96 -16.01
C GLU A 168 2.66 -9.61 -16.40
#